data_AF-A0A9D9V5D0-F1
#
_entry.id   AF-A0A9D9V5D0-F1
#
_cell.length_a   1.000
_cell.length_b   1.000
_cell.length_c   1.000
_cell.angle_alpha   90.00
_cell.angle_beta   90.00
_cell.angle_gamma   90.00
#
_symmetry.space_group_name_H-M   'P 1'
#
loop_
_entity.id
_entity.type
_entity.pdbx_description
1 polymer ?
#
loop_
_entity_poly.entity_id
_entity_poly.type
_entity_poly.pdbx_seq_one_letter_code
_entity_poly.pdbx_strand_id
1 'polypeptide(L)'
;MGGFLFLLMMQTYFFLRHPVAAPAVWRENARKSSISRKFPRSMRFVELVWSFDNARNSMPSMHVSVATMVDLTISQAYPNFIFVGWLFPVLIGTSALKIKQHYVVDLVPGAIIGAIAFYIWHWMVG
;
A
#
# COMPACT_ATOMS: atom_id res chain seq x y z
N MET A 1 4.24 8.54 16.48
CA MET A 1 3.39 9.47 15.70
C MET A 1 4.20 10.26 14.67
N GLY A 2 5.29 10.97 15.04
CA GLY A 2 6.04 11.81 14.10
C GLY A 2 6.61 11.11 12.85
N GLY A 3 7.10 9.88 12.97
CA GLY A 3 7.59 9.12 11.81
C GLY A 3 6.53 8.85 10.73
N PHE A 4 5.27 8.63 11.11
CA PHE A 4 4.19 8.41 10.14
C PHE A 4 3.85 9.70 9.37
N LEU A 5 3.96 10.86 10.03
CA LEU A 5 3.81 12.16 9.36
C LEU A 5 4.99 12.41 8.39
N PHE A 6 6.20 12.04 8.78
CA PHE A 6 7.37 12.10 7.90
C PHE A 6 7.21 11.22 6.66
N LEU A 7 6.75 9.97 6.85
CA LEU A 7 6.43 9.07 5.76
C LEU A 7 5.35 9.66 4.84
N LEU A 8 4.30 10.25 5.41
CA LEU A 8 3.23 10.90 4.63
C LEU A 8 3.75 12.06 3.78
N MET A 9 4.67 12.87 4.32
CA MET A 9 5.32 13.95 3.57
C MET A 9 6.13 13.41 2.39
N MET A 10 6.94 12.36 2.60
CA MET A 10 7.68 11.69 1.52
C MET A 10 6.74 11.12 0.46
N GLN A 11 5.67 10.44 0.89
CA GLN A 11 4.70 9.83 -0.02
C GLN A 11 3.99 10.87 -0.89
N THR A 12 3.58 11.99 -0.29
CA THR A 12 2.92 13.10 -0.98
C THR A 12 3.85 13.72 -2.02
N TYR A 13 5.13 13.90 -1.68
CA TYR A 13 6.13 14.41 -2.62
C TYR A 13 6.27 13.51 -3.87
N PHE A 14 6.33 12.19 -3.68
CA PHE A 14 6.43 11.26 -4.81
C PHE A 14 5.15 11.22 -5.64
N PHE A 15 3.96 11.28 -5.03
CA PHE A 15 2.69 11.32 -5.77
C PHE A 15 2.52 12.58 -6.61
N LEU A 16 2.95 13.73 -6.10
CA LEU A 16 2.92 14.98 -6.86
C LEU A 16 3.88 14.94 -8.06
N ARG A 17 5.04 14.28 -7.90
CA ARG A 17 6.07 14.23 -8.95
C ARG A 17 5.82 13.15 -10.00
N HIS A 18 5.25 12.02 -9.60
CA HIS A 18 5.03 10.85 -10.46
C HIS A 18 3.58 10.35 -10.31
N PRO A 19 2.61 11.01 -10.96
CA PRO A 19 1.22 10.55 -10.99
C PRO A 19 1.09 9.33 -11.90
N VAL A 20 1.63 8.20 -11.47
CA VAL A 20 1.48 6.92 -12.15
C VAL A 20 0.08 6.41 -11.91
N ALA A 21 -0.65 6.18 -13.00
CA ALA A 21 -2.02 5.75 -12.94
C ALA A 21 -2.18 4.26 -13.32
N ALA A 22 -2.92 3.52 -12.52
CA ALA A 22 -3.36 2.18 -12.87
C ALA A 22 -4.36 2.23 -14.05
N PRO A 23 -4.23 1.35 -15.07
CA PRO A 23 -5.11 1.35 -16.23
C PRO A 23 -6.59 1.12 -15.86
N ALA A 24 -7.47 2.01 -16.31
CA ALA A 24 -8.92 1.89 -16.08
C ALA A 24 -9.54 0.60 -16.64
N VAL A 25 -8.95 0.07 -17.73
CA VAL A 25 -9.35 -1.18 -18.40
C VAL A 25 -9.36 -2.36 -17.43
N TRP A 26 -8.50 -2.37 -16.42
CA TRP A 26 -8.43 -3.46 -15.45
C TRP A 26 -9.65 -3.51 -14.52
N ARG A 27 -10.12 -2.34 -14.07
CA ARG A 27 -11.35 -2.21 -13.26
C ARG A 27 -12.58 -2.52 -14.10
N GLU A 28 -12.58 -2.11 -15.37
CA GLU A 28 -13.66 -2.41 -16.32
C GLU A 28 -13.77 -3.92 -16.59
N ASN A 29 -12.65 -4.59 -16.87
CA ASN A 29 -12.62 -6.04 -17.08
C ASN A 29 -13.02 -6.83 -15.82
N ALA A 30 -12.62 -6.35 -14.64
CA ALA A 30 -13.05 -6.94 -13.37
C ALA A 30 -14.57 -6.80 -13.14
N ARG A 31 -15.16 -5.64 -13.45
CA ARG A 31 -16.62 -5.45 -13.43
C ARG A 31 -17.35 -6.34 -14.42
N LYS A 32 -16.88 -6.42 -15.68
CA LYS A 32 -17.47 -7.31 -16.71
C LYS A 32 -17.43 -8.79 -16.30
N SER A 33 -16.30 -9.24 -15.73
CA SER A 33 -16.16 -10.59 -15.15
C SER A 33 -17.15 -10.84 -14.01
N SER A 34 -17.40 -9.85 -13.15
CA SER A 34 -18.30 -9.97 -11.99
C SER A 34 -19.79 -9.96 -12.37
N ILE A 35 -20.16 -9.20 -13.42
CA ILE A 35 -21.51 -9.24 -14.00
C ILE A 35 -21.81 -10.64 -14.55
N SER A 36 -20.85 -11.22 -15.28
CA SER A 36 -20.97 -12.57 -15.84
C SER A 36 -21.04 -13.66 -14.76
N ARG A 37 -20.28 -13.52 -13.67
CA ARG A 37 -20.31 -14.39 -12.49
C ARG A 37 -21.13 -13.77 -11.35
N LYS A 38 -22.45 -13.63 -11.53
CA LYS A 38 -23.45 -13.34 -10.48
C LYS A 38 -22.88 -12.52 -9.29
N PHE A 39 -22.71 -11.21 -9.48
CA PHE A 39 -22.14 -10.23 -8.54
C PHE A 39 -22.01 -10.70 -7.06
N PRO A 40 -20.83 -11.20 -6.66
CA PRO A 40 -20.60 -11.60 -5.28
C PRO A 40 -20.55 -10.36 -4.36
N ARG A 41 -20.94 -10.53 -3.09
CA ARG A 41 -20.94 -9.44 -2.08
C ARG A 41 -19.56 -8.79 -1.89
N SER A 42 -18.48 -9.55 -2.09
CA SER A 42 -17.11 -9.04 -2.06
C SER A 42 -16.83 -7.96 -3.10
N MET A 43 -17.51 -8.00 -4.26
CA MET A 43 -17.33 -7.00 -5.31
C MET A 43 -17.86 -5.62 -4.89
N ARG A 44 -18.93 -5.58 -4.07
CA ARG A 44 -19.46 -4.31 -3.52
C ARG A 44 -18.45 -3.62 -2.62
N PHE A 45 -17.72 -4.39 -1.82
CA PHE A 45 -16.64 -3.87 -0.98
C PHE A 45 -15.48 -3.35 -1.83
N VAL A 46 -15.11 -4.09 -2.88
CA VAL A 46 -14.08 -3.65 -3.83
C VAL A 46 -14.48 -2.35 -4.55
N GLU A 47 -15.73 -2.19 -4.97
CA GLU A 47 -16.22 -0.97 -5.59
C GLU A 47 -16.21 0.23 -4.64
N LEU A 48 -16.57 0.01 -3.36
CA LEU A 48 -16.45 1.02 -2.32
C LEU A 48 -14.98 1.47 -2.18
N VAL A 49 -14.05 0.53 -2.07
CA VAL A 49 -12.62 0.84 -1.99
C VAL A 49 -12.15 1.61 -3.24
N TRP A 50 -12.57 1.20 -4.44
CA TRP A 50 -12.25 1.91 -5.67
C TRP A 50 -12.86 3.31 -5.79
N SER A 51 -13.94 3.61 -5.08
CA SER A 51 -14.50 4.98 -5.04
C SER A 51 -13.65 5.94 -4.21
N PHE A 52 -12.94 5.44 -3.20
CA PHE A 52 -12.00 6.22 -2.40
C PHE A 52 -10.59 6.24 -3.03
N ASP A 53 -10.19 5.15 -3.67
CA ASP A 53 -8.86 4.99 -4.25
C ASP A 53 -8.83 5.39 -5.74
N ASN A 54 -8.47 6.65 -5.98
CA ASN A 54 -8.35 7.21 -7.31
C ASN A 54 -7.21 6.54 -8.09
N ALA A 55 -7.48 6.13 -9.33
CA ALA A 55 -6.54 5.35 -10.14
C ALA A 55 -5.24 6.11 -10.50
N ARG A 56 -5.03 7.34 -10.05
CA ARG A 56 -3.88 8.21 -10.38
C ARG A 56 -2.75 8.21 -9.33
N ASN A 57 -2.93 7.53 -8.19
CA ASN A 57 -2.00 7.53 -7.06
C ASN A 57 -1.35 6.16 -6.84
N SER A 58 -0.91 5.50 -7.93
CA SER A 58 -0.52 4.09 -7.88
C SER A 58 0.93 3.86 -7.47
N MET A 59 1.82 4.84 -7.60
CA MET A 59 3.25 4.65 -7.32
C MET A 59 3.80 5.78 -6.46
N PRO A 60 4.44 5.52 -5.30
CA PRO A 60 4.64 4.23 -4.62
C PRO A 60 3.40 3.78 -3.82
N SER A 61 3.29 2.49 -3.46
CA SER A 61 2.11 2.03 -2.69
C SER A 61 2.14 2.49 -1.23
N MET A 62 1.26 3.44 -0.87
CA MET A 62 1.12 3.94 0.51
C MET A 62 0.76 2.83 1.50
N HIS A 63 -0.11 1.89 1.10
CA HIS A 63 -0.53 0.77 1.93
C HIS A 63 0.67 -0.10 2.35
N VAL A 64 1.60 -0.35 1.42
CA VAL A 64 2.81 -1.14 1.67
C VAL A 64 3.82 -0.34 2.48
N SER A 65 4.01 0.95 2.17
CA SER A 65 4.90 1.82 2.96
C SER A 65 4.48 1.89 4.43
N VAL A 66 3.19 2.11 4.69
CA VAL A 66 2.63 2.19 6.04
C VAL A 66 2.71 0.83 6.73
N ALA A 67 2.35 -0.26 6.06
CA ALA A 67 2.44 -1.59 6.64
C ALA A 67 3.89 -1.94 7.04
N THR A 68 4.86 -1.59 6.21
CA THR A 68 6.29 -1.78 6.49
C THR A 68 6.74 -0.94 7.69
N MET A 69 6.30 0.31 7.78
CA MET A 69 6.65 1.17 8.90
C MET A 69 6.02 0.71 10.23
N VAL A 70 4.77 0.26 10.20
CA VAL A 70 4.09 -0.35 11.35
C VAL A 70 4.86 -1.58 11.82
N ASP A 71 5.23 -2.45 10.88
CA ASP A 71 5.97 -3.66 11.17
C ASP A 71 7.33 -3.36 11.85
N LEU A 72 8.13 -2.47 11.26
CA LEU A 72 9.42 -2.07 11.85
C LEU A 72 9.27 -1.44 13.24
N THR A 73 8.22 -0.65 13.45
CA THR A 73 7.91 -0.05 14.75
C THR A 73 7.54 -1.10 15.80
N ILE A 74 6.73 -2.09 15.42
CA ILE A 74 6.36 -3.20 16.30
C ILE A 74 7.59 -4.07 16.60
N SER A 75 8.38 -4.37 15.58
CA SER A 75 9.61 -5.17 15.69
C SER A 75 10.63 -4.53 16.64
N GLN A 76 10.73 -3.21 16.67
CA GLN A 76 11.58 -2.49 17.61
C GLN A 76 11.06 -2.58 19.06
N ALA A 77 9.74 -2.49 19.26
CA ALA A 77 9.14 -2.61 20.59
C ALA A 77 9.12 -4.07 21.09
N TYR A 78 9.00 -5.04 20.19
CA TYR A 78 8.83 -6.45 20.47
C TYR A 78 9.68 -7.32 19.51
N PRO A 79 10.99 -7.47 19.77
CA PRO A 79 11.92 -8.16 18.86
C PRO A 79 11.57 -9.63 18.62
N ASN A 80 10.83 -10.27 19.53
CA ASN A 80 10.39 -11.66 19.38
C ASN A 80 9.33 -11.88 18.29
N PHE A 81 8.70 -10.81 17.78
CA PHE A 81 7.61 -10.88 16.79
C PHE A 81 8.05 -10.53 15.36
N ILE A 82 9.35 -10.33 15.10
CA ILE A 82 9.90 -9.94 13.78
C ILE A 82 9.40 -10.82 12.62
N PHE A 83 9.31 -12.14 12.82
CA PHE A 83 8.86 -13.07 11.77
C PHE A 83 7.36 -12.96 11.45
N VAL A 84 6.54 -12.64 12.46
CA VAL A 84 5.11 -12.34 12.26
C VAL A 84 4.94 -10.95 11.66
N GLY A 85 5.88 -10.07 11.96
CA GLY A 85 5.95 -8.72 11.47
C GLY A 85 5.86 -8.59 9.95
N TRP A 86 6.77 -9.27 9.24
CA TRP A 86 6.84 -9.20 7.78
C TRP A 86 5.64 -9.85 7.08
N LEU A 87 4.87 -10.69 7.78
CA LEU A 87 3.64 -11.26 7.23
C LEU A 87 2.61 -10.15 6.94
N PHE A 88 2.56 -9.10 7.76
CA PHE A 88 1.58 -8.02 7.60
C PHE A 88 1.79 -7.20 6.31
N PRO A 89 2.99 -6.65 6.00
CA PRO A 89 3.27 -6.02 4.72
C PRO A 89 3.02 -6.93 3.51
N VAL A 90 3.35 -8.22 3.62
CA VAL A 90 3.13 -9.20 2.54
C VAL A 90 1.64 -9.44 2.29
N LEU A 91 0.84 -9.60 3.35
CA LEU A 91 -0.61 -9.76 3.23
C LEU A 91 -1.28 -8.51 2.65
N ILE A 92 -0.85 -7.32 3.05
CA ILE A 92 -1.38 -6.06 2.52
C ILE A 92 -0.97 -5.87 1.05
N GLY A 93 0.29 -6.15 0.69
CA GLY A 93 0.76 -6.09 -0.69
C GLY A 93 0.03 -7.09 -1.60
N THR A 94 -0.15 -8.33 -1.15
CA THR A 94 -0.89 -9.34 -1.92
C THR A 94 -2.36 -9.00 -2.07
N SER A 95 -2.99 -8.37 -1.06
CA SER A 95 -4.34 -7.83 -1.16
C SER A 95 -4.43 -6.74 -2.23
N ALA A 96 -3.51 -5.77 -2.21
CA ALA A 96 -3.44 -4.68 -3.19
C ALA A 96 -3.29 -5.17 -4.64
N LEU A 97 -2.52 -6.23 -4.85
CA LEU A 97 -2.38 -6.89 -6.16
C LEU A 97 -3.68 -7.58 -6.60
N LYS A 98 -4.34 -8.31 -5.69
CA LYS A 98 -5.57 -9.06 -6.01
C LYS A 98 -6.73 -8.14 -6.41
N ILE A 99 -6.79 -6.95 -5.82
CA ILE A 99 -7.82 -5.94 -6.13
C ILE A 99 -7.43 -5.13 -7.39
N LYS A 100 -6.28 -5.44 -8.01
CA LYS A 100 -5.71 -4.74 -9.18
C LYS A 100 -5.55 -3.23 -8.94
N GLN A 101 -5.26 -2.84 -7.70
CA GLN A 101 -5.05 -1.43 -7.32
C GLN A 101 -3.62 -0.96 -7.62
N HIS A 102 -2.67 -1.89 -7.62
CA HIS A 102 -1.24 -1.63 -7.78
C HIS A 102 -0.56 -2.67 -8.70
N TYR A 103 0.51 -2.28 -9.37
CA TYR A 103 1.45 -3.21 -10.00
C TYR A 103 2.36 -3.84 -8.95
N VAL A 104 2.91 -5.02 -9.24
CA VAL A 104 4.00 -5.63 -8.42
C VAL A 104 5.18 -4.68 -8.30
N VAL A 105 5.44 -3.90 -9.36
CA VAL A 105 6.47 -2.87 -9.41
C VAL A 105 6.18 -1.70 -8.46
N ASP A 106 4.93 -1.50 -8.01
CA ASP A 106 4.57 -0.43 -7.05
C ASP A 106 4.76 -0.87 -5.58
N LEU A 107 4.80 -2.18 -5.31
CA LEU A 107 4.97 -2.74 -3.97
C LEU A 107 6.40 -2.57 -3.46
N VAL A 108 7.39 -2.87 -4.29
CA VAL A 108 8.82 -2.83 -3.91
C VAL A 108 9.25 -1.41 -3.51
N PRO A 109 8.96 -0.36 -4.29
CA PRO A 109 9.27 1.02 -3.91
C PRO A 109 8.52 1.47 -2.66
N GLY A 110 7.28 1.00 -2.46
CA GLY A 110 6.51 1.29 -1.24
C GLY A 110 7.18 0.72 0.01
N ALA A 111 7.56 -0.55 -0.01
CA ALA A 111 8.29 -1.18 1.10
C ALA A 111 9.62 -0.48 1.38
N ILE A 112 10.39 -0.14 0.34
CA ILE A 112 11.66 0.58 0.46
C ILE A 112 11.45 1.96 1.10
N ILE A 113 10.47 2.75 0.65
CA ILE A 113 10.20 4.08 1.22
C ILE A 113 9.74 3.97 2.67
N GLY A 114 8.91 2.98 3.01
CA GLY A 114 8.51 2.72 4.39
C GLY A 114 9.71 2.43 5.31
N ALA A 115 10.62 1.58 4.85
CA ALA A 115 11.84 1.25 5.60
C ALA A 115 12.79 2.46 5.72
N ILE A 116 13.05 3.17 4.62
CA ILE A 116 13.90 4.37 4.62
C ILE A 116 13.34 5.42 5.59
N ALA A 117 12.04 5.69 5.54
CA ALA A 117 11.40 6.67 6.42
C ALA A 117 11.55 6.28 7.89
N PHE A 118 11.41 4.99 8.22
CA PHE A 118 11.60 4.48 9.57
C PHE A 118 13.03 4.70 10.08
N TYR A 119 14.04 4.33 9.29
CA TYR A 119 15.45 4.46 9.69
C TYR A 119 15.89 5.93 9.79
N ILE A 120 15.52 6.78 8.83
CA ILE A 120 15.84 8.21 8.86
C ILE A 120 15.18 8.86 10.10
N TRP A 121 13.90 8.58 10.34
CA TRP A 121 13.21 9.13 11.50
C TRP A 121 13.87 8.73 12.81
N HIS A 122 14.24 7.46 12.95
CA HIS A 122 14.93 6.98 14.15
C HIS A 122 16.34 7.58 14.31
N TRP A 123 17.05 7.82 13.22
CA TRP A 123 18.35 8.50 13.28
C TRP A 123 18.25 9.97 13.67
N MET A 124 17.16 10.65 13.28
CA MET A 124 16.95 12.07 13.61
C MET A 124 16.47 12.31 15.05
N VAL A 125 15.79 11.33 15.65
CA VAL A 125 15.12 11.47 16.95
C VAL A 125 15.78 10.65 18.06
N GLY A 126 16.61 9.66 17.70
CA GLY A 126 17.45 8.88 18.62
C GLY A 126 18.76 9.58 18.93
#